data_AF-A0A2K5PHR2-F1
#
_entry.id   AF-A0A2K5PHR2-F1
#
_cell.length_a   1.000
_cell.length_b   1.000
_cell.length_c   1.000
_cell.angle_alpha   90.00
_cell.angle_beta   90.00
_cell.angle_gamma   90.00
#
_symmetry.space_group_name_H-M   'P 1'
#
loop_
_entity.id
_entity.type
_entity.pdbx_description
1 polymer ?
#
loop_
_entity_poly.entity_id
_entity_poly.type
_entity_poly.pdbx_seq_one_letter_code
_entity_poly.pdbx_strand_id
1 'polypeptide(L)'
;MWAGNVWRASLFGVPCRRPAQSALAQLRGILEAEMEGIREAGNWKSERVIMSRQGPHIHVGERSQESRSKNSPFPPAGGCHPLSQLF
;
A
#
# COMPACT_ATOMS: atom_id res chain seq x y z
N MET A 1 -25.62 -16.56 -14.47
CA MET A 1 -26.81 -16.56 -13.58
C MET A 1 -26.34 -17.02 -12.21
N TRP A 2 -26.13 -16.11 -11.26
CA TRP A 2 -25.74 -16.49 -9.90
C TRP A 2 -27.02 -16.74 -9.09
N ALA A 3 -27.15 -17.95 -8.53
CA ALA A 3 -28.30 -18.37 -7.76
C ALA A 3 -28.34 -17.61 -6.43
N GLY A 4 -29.43 -16.87 -6.20
CA GLY A 4 -29.67 -16.13 -4.97
C GLY A 4 -30.01 -17.09 -3.83
N ASN A 5 -29.29 -16.96 -2.72
CA ASN A 5 -29.64 -17.64 -1.48
C ASN A 5 -30.72 -16.82 -0.75
N VAL A 6 -31.85 -17.49 -0.53
CA VAL A 6 -33.03 -17.02 0.21
C VAL A 6 -32.66 -16.87 1.68
N TRP A 7 -32.56 -15.63 2.16
CA TRP A 7 -32.49 -15.37 3.60
C TRP A 7 -33.91 -15.28 4.15
N ARG A 8 -34.41 -16.38 4.71
CA ARG A 8 -35.56 -16.36 5.63
C ARG A 8 -35.09 -16.82 7.00
N ALA A 9 -34.90 -15.86 7.90
CA ALA A 9 -34.97 -16.13 9.34
C ALA A 9 -35.59 -14.91 10.02
N SER A 10 -36.86 -15.07 10.35
CA SER A 10 -37.62 -14.22 11.26
C SER A 10 -36.96 -14.26 12.64
N LEU A 11 -36.52 -13.11 13.16
CA LEU A 11 -36.14 -12.97 14.56
C LEU A 11 -37.00 -11.86 15.17
N PHE A 12 -38.20 -12.25 15.59
CA PHE A 12 -38.94 -11.53 16.62
C PHE A 12 -38.16 -11.64 17.94
N GLY A 13 -37.68 -10.49 18.44
CA GLY A 13 -37.46 -10.25 19.87
C GLY A 13 -36.09 -10.59 20.46
N VAL A 14 -35.16 -9.62 20.50
CA VAL A 14 -34.11 -9.50 21.55
C VAL A 14 -33.69 -8.02 21.66
N PRO A 15 -33.34 -7.50 22.86
CA PRO A 15 -33.30 -6.07 23.15
C PRO A 15 -32.18 -5.37 22.39
N CYS A 16 -32.32 -4.06 22.21
CA CYS A 16 -31.36 -3.15 21.60
C CYS A 16 -29.93 -3.30 22.19
N ARG A 17 -29.19 -4.33 21.78
CA ARG A 17 -27.75 -4.36 21.96
C ARG A 17 -27.20 -3.37 20.96
N ARG A 18 -26.55 -2.31 21.45
CA ARG A 18 -25.48 -1.67 20.70
C ARG A 18 -24.26 -2.60 20.79
N PRO A 19 -23.82 -3.25 19.68
CA PRO A 19 -22.39 -3.57 19.57
C PRO A 19 -21.85 -3.47 18.13
N ALA A 20 -22.61 -2.94 17.16
CA ALA A 20 -22.09 -2.82 15.79
C ALA A 20 -20.84 -1.92 15.75
N GLN A 21 -20.83 -0.84 16.54
CA GLN A 21 -19.66 0.04 16.67
C GLN A 21 -18.48 -0.64 17.38
N SER A 22 -18.73 -1.50 18.36
CA SER A 22 -17.65 -2.19 19.10
C SER A 22 -17.03 -3.34 18.30
N ALA A 23 -17.83 -4.07 17.52
CA ALA A 23 -17.31 -5.08 16.59
C ALA A 23 -16.52 -4.43 15.44
N LEU A 24 -17.01 -3.32 14.88
CA LEU A 24 -16.29 -2.56 13.85
C LEU A 24 -14.98 -1.95 14.38
N ALA A 25 -14.97 -1.43 15.61
CA ALA A 25 -13.77 -0.89 16.24
C ALA A 25 -12.71 -1.99 16.45
N GLN A 26 -13.12 -3.18 16.88
CA GLN A 26 -12.22 -4.33 17.02
C GLN A 26 -11.61 -4.74 15.68
N LEU A 27 -12.42 -4.86 14.62
CA LEU A 27 -11.95 -5.21 13.29
C LEU A 27 -10.98 -4.16 12.73
N ARG A 28 -11.24 -2.87 12.98
CA ARG A 28 -10.33 -1.79 12.59
C ARG A 28 -8.98 -1.90 13.29
N GLY A 29 -8.97 -2.19 14.59
CA GLY A 29 -7.72 -2.40 15.34
C GLY A 29 -6.88 -3.55 14.78
N ILE A 30 -7.52 -4.66 14.41
CA ILE A 30 -6.85 -5.80 13.77
C ILE A 30 -6.26 -5.37 12.42
N LEU A 31 -7.04 -4.69 11.57
CA LEU A 31 -6.56 -4.22 10.27
C LEU A 31 -5.36 -3.28 10.39
N GLU A 32 -5.41 -2.33 11.34
CA GLU A 32 -4.31 -1.38 11.59
C GLU A 32 -3.03 -2.10 12.04
N ALA A 33 -3.15 -3.12 12.90
CA ALA A 33 -2.03 -3.95 13.33
C ALA A 33 -1.41 -4.75 12.17
N GLU A 34 -2.23 -5.40 11.34
CA GLU A 34 -1.76 -6.12 10.14
C GLU A 34 -1.07 -5.17 9.15
N MET A 35 -1.62 -3.95 8.96
CA MET A 35 -1.01 -2.93 8.12
C MET A 35 0.34 -2.43 8.65
N GLU A 36 0.53 -2.35 9.97
CA GLU A 36 1.85 -2.09 10.56
C GLU A 36 2.79 -3.27 10.33
N GLY A 37 2.34 -4.51 10.52
CA GLY A 37 3.14 -5.70 10.23
C GLY A 37 3.65 -5.74 8.78
N ILE A 38 2.83 -5.34 7.80
CA ILE A 38 3.24 -5.23 6.39
C ILE A 38 4.32 -4.14 6.19
N ARG A 39 4.21 -3.01 6.90
CA ARG A 39 5.19 -1.90 6.86
C ARG A 39 6.52 -2.31 7.47
N GLU A 40 6.50 -2.91 8.65
CA GLU A 40 7.69 -3.38 9.37
C GLU A 40 8.41 -4.50 8.62
N ALA A 41 7.67 -5.42 8.00
CA ALA A 41 8.22 -6.48 7.16
C ALA A 41 8.84 -5.96 5.84
N GLY A 42 8.70 -4.65 5.53
CA GLY A 42 9.18 -4.07 4.28
C GLY A 42 8.38 -4.49 3.04
N ASN A 43 7.21 -5.11 3.22
CA ASN A 43 6.34 -5.58 2.15
C ASN A 43 5.27 -4.54 1.77
N TRP A 44 5.31 -3.35 2.38
CA TRP A 44 4.41 -2.26 2.06
C TRP A 44 4.60 -1.78 0.61
N LYS A 45 3.52 -1.83 -0.17
CA LYS A 45 3.49 -1.38 -1.57
C LYS A 45 2.64 -0.13 -1.68
N SER A 46 3.27 0.99 -2.00
CA SER A 46 2.57 2.19 -2.45
C SER A 46 2.43 2.17 -3.98
N GLU A 47 1.27 2.60 -4.47
CA GLU A 47 1.09 2.85 -5.90
C GLU A 47 2.08 3.90 -6.42
N ARG A 48 2.59 3.67 -7.64
CA ARG A 48 3.33 4.66 -8.42
C ARG A 48 2.47 5.06 -9.61
N VAL A 49 2.28 6.35 -9.81
CA VAL A 49 1.42 6.88 -10.88
C VAL A 49 2.23 6.96 -12.17
N ILE A 50 1.79 6.29 -13.23
CA ILE A 50 2.38 6.41 -14.56
C ILE A 50 1.66 7.55 -15.28
N MET A 51 2.41 8.58 -15.68
CA MET A 51 1.88 9.79 -16.31
C MET A 51 1.91 9.74 -17.84
N SER A 52 2.56 8.73 -18.42
CA SER A 52 2.62 8.52 -19.87
C SER A 52 1.71 7.38 -20.30
N ARG A 53 1.51 7.26 -21.62
CA ARG A 53 0.98 6.02 -22.21
C ARG A 53 1.98 4.88 -22.06
N GLN A 54 1.48 3.65 -22.11
CA GLN A 54 2.31 2.45 -22.08
C GLN A 54 3.15 2.35 -23.35
N GLY A 55 4.45 2.08 -23.21
CA GLY A 55 5.38 1.94 -24.32
C GLY A 55 6.79 1.61 -23.84
N PRO A 56 7.78 1.59 -24.75
CA PRO A 56 9.18 1.31 -24.41
C PRO A 56 9.78 2.31 -23.42
N HIS A 57 9.25 3.54 -23.41
CA HIS A 57 9.59 4.58 -22.45
C HIS A 57 8.34 5.00 -21.70
N ILE A 58 8.42 5.02 -20.37
CA ILE A 58 7.35 5.49 -19.50
C ILE A 58 7.84 6.59 -18.58
N HIS A 59 6.96 7.54 -18.29
CA HIS A 59 7.18 8.57 -17.28
C HIS A 59 6.38 8.21 -16.04
N VAL A 60 7.08 7.99 -14.94
CA VAL A 60 6.46 7.75 -13.64
C VAL A 60 6.49 9.06 -12.87
N GLY A 61 5.35 9.46 -12.32
CA GLY A 61 5.23 10.67 -11.53
C GLY A 61 6.15 10.62 -10.31
N GLU A 62 6.82 11.74 -10.05
CA GLU A 62 7.58 11.94 -8.84
C GLU A 62 6.60 12.16 -7.68
N ARG A 63 6.33 11.11 -6.93
CA ARG A 63 5.90 11.28 -5.55
C ARG A 63 7.19 11.49 -4.77
N SER A 64 7.33 12.60 -4.04
CA SER A 64 8.44 12.82 -3.12
C SER A 64 8.54 11.59 -2.20
N GLN A 65 9.44 10.68 -2.56
CA GLN A 65 9.82 9.60 -1.69
C GLN A 65 10.72 10.26 -0.65
N GLU A 66 10.10 10.79 0.41
CA GLU A 66 10.75 10.96 1.70
C GLU A 66 11.07 9.54 2.21
N SER A 67 12.02 8.90 1.56
CA SER A 67 12.58 7.65 1.99
C SER A 67 14.07 7.73 1.74
N ARG A 68 14.76 7.84 2.87
CA ARG A 68 15.88 6.94 3.16
C ARG A 68 17.20 7.35 2.51
N SER A 69 17.70 8.51 2.93
CA SER A 69 19.15 8.76 2.94
C SER A 69 19.57 9.41 4.26
N LYS A 70 19.76 8.59 5.28
CA LYS A 70 20.66 8.92 6.40
C LYS A 70 21.62 7.79 6.76
N ASN A 71 21.38 6.56 6.29
CA ASN A 71 22.16 5.38 6.67
C ASN A 71 22.55 4.49 5.46
N SER A 72 23.01 5.08 4.36
CA SER A 72 23.69 4.30 3.30
C SER A 72 25.21 4.35 3.55
N PRO A 73 25.90 3.23 3.82
CA PRO A 73 27.34 3.21 4.06
C PRO A 73 28.18 3.19 2.77
N PHE A 74 27.54 3.30 1.59
CA PHE A 74 28.24 3.23 0.31
C PHE A 74 28.59 4.64 -0.18
N PRO A 75 29.88 4.92 -0.50
CA PRO A 75 30.26 6.19 -1.10
C PRO A 75 29.58 6.35 -2.48
N PRO A 76 29.33 7.60 -2.92
CA PRO A 76 28.73 7.84 -4.23
C PRO A 76 29.60 7.17 -5.30
N ALA A 77 29.00 6.32 -6.12
CA ALA A 77 29.65 5.74 -7.27
C ALA A 77 30.27 6.89 -8.09
N GLY A 78 31.58 6.80 -8.32
CA GLY A 78 32.33 7.77 -9.11
C GLY A 78 31.62 8.07 -10.42
N GLY A 79 31.54 9.35 -10.77
CA GLY A 79 30.83 9.82 -11.94
C GLY A 79 31.30 9.11 -13.22
N CYS A 80 30.36 8.77 -14.09
CA CYS A 80 30.65 8.38 -15.45
C CYS A 80 31.20 9.59 -16.21
N HIS A 81 32.52 9.69 -16.34
CA HIS A 81 33.13 10.64 -17.26
C HIS A 81 32.83 10.17 -18.70
N PRO A 82 32.35 11.04 -19.60
CA PRO A 82 32.16 10.67 -20.99
C PRO A 82 33.52 10.32 -21.61
N LEU A 83 33.55 9.25 -22.42
CA LEU A 83 34.74 8.74 -23.14
C LEU A 83 35.38 9.75 -24.12
N SER A 84 34.81 10.96 -24.24
CA SER A 84 35.36 12.06 -25.03
C SER A 84 36.54 12.79 -24.39
N GLN A 85 37.06 12.33 -23.24
CA GLN A 85 38.25 12.90 -22.59
C GLN A 85 39.49 11.98 -22.66
N LEU A 86 39.42 10.88 -23.42
CA LEU A 86 40.53 9.92 -23.57
C LEU A 86 41.24 9.98 -24.94
N PHE A 87 41.01 11.02 -25.74
CA PHE A 87 41.77 11.33 -26.95
C PHE A 87 42.01 12.83 -27.08
#